data_AF-A0A268JAE5-F1
#
_entry.id   AF-A0A268JAE5-F1
#
_cell.length_a   1.000
_cell.length_b   1.000
_cell.length_c   1.000
_cell.angle_alpha   90.00
_cell.angle_beta   90.00
_cell.angle_gamma   90.00
#
_symmetry.space_group_name_H-M   'P 1'
#
loop_
_entity.id
_entity.type
_entity.pdbx_description
1 polymer ?
#
loop_
_entity_poly.entity_id
_entity_poly.type
_entity_poly.pdbx_seq_one_letter_code
_entity_poly.pdbx_strand_id
1 'polypeptide(L)'
;MSFHFQQAVRAFILLAFSVLLFKLHFTGEMTKFINPKYEGLSQSASVLFLILFMIQTTRIWTVKENSQHHHCHHDSHDHNCSHDHGVSPFNTKKLIAYVIIVFPLVTGFLLPAKVLDASIADKKGGLAVLTNQKSEKEKDEKPAPNNSQQEDPVINGDLVDLSRLEELVYTKDEYNQLIQHLLQSSTIKMNDDIFSTYYDEIQTDIEKFKGREIELKGFVYKEEGLEQDQLVLSRFLITHCVADASIIGFISELPEASSLKENTWIEVKGVLDTTNFNGTELPIIKITTWKKINEPKEPYLYPISVKIL
;
A
#
# COMPACT_ATOMS: atom_id res chain seq x y z
N MET A 1 10.63 -34.16 -32.76
CA MET A 1 10.25 -33.01 -31.93
C MET A 1 11.35 -31.97 -32.05
N SER A 2 11.03 -30.71 -32.27
CA SER A 2 11.98 -29.61 -32.18
C SER A 2 11.76 -28.87 -30.86
N PHE A 3 12.83 -28.63 -30.10
CA PHE A 3 12.77 -27.89 -28.83
C PHE A 3 12.94 -26.40 -29.08
N HIS A 4 12.01 -25.59 -28.59
CA HIS A 4 12.04 -24.13 -28.74
C HIS A 4 12.52 -23.44 -27.47
N PHE A 5 13.82 -23.10 -27.43
CA PHE A 5 14.46 -22.50 -26.24
C PHE A 5 13.77 -21.21 -25.76
N GLN A 6 13.35 -20.32 -26.67
CA GLN A 6 12.65 -19.08 -26.30
C GLN A 6 11.31 -19.34 -25.61
N GLN A 7 10.59 -20.38 -26.02
CA GLN A 7 9.31 -20.76 -25.41
C GLN A 7 9.52 -21.36 -24.02
N ALA A 8 10.62 -22.10 -23.83
CA ALA A 8 11.01 -22.61 -22.52
C ALA A 8 11.39 -21.49 -21.54
N VAL A 9 12.12 -20.46 -21.98
CA VAL A 9 12.43 -19.28 -21.15
C VAL A 9 11.16 -18.54 -20.72
N ARG A 10 10.20 -18.34 -21.65
CA ARG A 10 8.91 -17.71 -21.32
C ARG A 10 8.10 -18.53 -20.32
N ALA A 11 8.05 -19.86 -20.51
CA ALA A 11 7.41 -20.77 -19.56
C ALA A 11 8.07 -20.65 -18.16
N PHE A 12 9.39 -20.63 -18.10
CA PHE A 12 10.12 -20.48 -16.84
C PHE A 12 9.79 -19.16 -16.13
N ILE A 13 9.73 -18.04 -16.87
CA ILE A 13 9.36 -16.73 -16.30
C ILE A 13 7.95 -16.77 -15.70
N LEU A 14 6.97 -17.32 -16.43
CA LEU A 14 5.58 -17.44 -15.94
C LEU A 14 5.49 -18.30 -14.69
N LEU A 15 6.16 -19.45 -14.68
CA LEU A 15 6.23 -20.32 -13.50
C LEU A 15 6.86 -19.59 -12.33
N ALA A 16 7.96 -18.88 -12.55
CA ALA A 16 8.68 -18.20 -11.49
C ALA A 16 7.86 -17.03 -10.89
N PHE A 17 7.08 -16.29 -11.68
CA PHE A 17 6.12 -15.31 -11.15
C PHE A 17 5.01 -15.97 -10.33
N SER A 18 4.44 -17.07 -10.82
CA SER A 18 3.42 -17.83 -10.09
C SER A 18 3.96 -18.33 -8.75
N VAL A 19 5.15 -18.95 -8.74
CA VAL A 19 5.80 -19.42 -7.52
C VAL A 19 6.13 -18.27 -6.57
N LEU A 20 6.60 -17.13 -7.07
CA LEU A 20 6.90 -15.96 -6.25
C LEU A 20 5.64 -15.44 -5.55
N LEU A 21 4.55 -15.22 -6.30
CA LEU A 21 3.29 -14.74 -5.74
C LEU A 21 2.70 -15.76 -4.77
N PHE A 22 2.70 -17.04 -5.12
CA PHE A 22 2.25 -18.10 -4.23
C PHE A 22 3.04 -18.13 -2.91
N LYS A 23 4.38 -18.01 -2.99
CA LYS A 23 5.25 -17.93 -1.81
C LYS A 23 4.89 -16.73 -0.92
N LEU A 24 4.65 -15.55 -1.50
CA LEU A 24 4.29 -14.35 -0.73
C LEU A 24 2.94 -14.48 -0.03
N HIS A 25 1.96 -15.10 -0.67
CA HIS A 25 0.66 -15.41 -0.05
C HIS A 25 0.79 -16.47 1.05
N PHE A 26 1.51 -17.55 0.79
CA PHE A 26 1.69 -18.64 1.76
C PHE A 26 2.46 -18.20 3.01
N THR A 27 3.40 -17.27 2.86
CA THR A 27 4.19 -16.70 3.98
C THR A 27 3.47 -15.56 4.70
N GLY A 28 2.35 -15.06 4.17
CA GLY A 28 1.66 -13.88 4.69
C GLY A 28 2.42 -12.57 4.47
N GLU A 29 3.52 -12.58 3.72
CA GLU A 29 4.33 -11.39 3.45
C GLU A 29 3.70 -10.47 2.41
N MET A 30 2.62 -10.90 1.73
CA MET A 30 1.93 -10.10 0.73
C MET A 30 1.38 -8.77 1.31
N THR A 31 0.91 -8.77 2.55
CA THR A 31 0.42 -7.56 3.23
C THR A 31 1.53 -6.53 3.48
N LYS A 32 2.80 -6.95 3.40
CA LYS A 32 3.96 -6.04 3.45
C LYS A 32 4.17 -5.24 2.15
N PHE A 33 3.48 -5.58 1.06
CA PHE A 33 3.63 -4.92 -0.24
C PHE A 33 2.34 -4.28 -0.76
N ILE A 34 1.18 -4.88 -0.49
CA ILE A 34 -0.12 -4.39 -0.95
C ILE A 34 -1.12 -4.29 0.20
N ASN A 35 -2.14 -3.46 0.01
CA ASN A 35 -3.28 -3.43 0.92
C ASN A 35 -4.01 -4.80 0.89
N PRO A 36 -4.35 -5.40 2.05
CA PRO A 36 -5.06 -6.68 2.18
C PRO A 36 -6.33 -6.79 1.32
N LYS A 37 -7.01 -5.65 1.04
CA LYS A 37 -8.16 -5.57 0.15
C LYS A 37 -7.88 -6.13 -1.25
N TYR A 38 -6.64 -6.05 -1.73
CA TYR A 38 -6.23 -6.51 -3.06
C TYR A 38 -5.57 -7.91 -3.03
N GLU A 39 -5.55 -8.58 -1.87
CA GLU A 39 -4.93 -9.89 -1.72
C GLU A 39 -5.59 -10.91 -2.67
N GLY A 40 -6.93 -10.94 -2.75
CA GLY A 40 -7.67 -11.86 -3.62
C GLY A 40 -7.38 -11.66 -5.11
N LEU A 41 -7.18 -10.41 -5.56
CA LEU A 41 -6.78 -10.11 -6.94
C LEU A 41 -5.36 -10.63 -7.23
N SER A 42 -4.43 -10.46 -6.28
CA SER A 42 -3.07 -10.99 -6.38
C SER A 42 -3.03 -12.53 -6.38
N GLN A 43 -3.87 -13.19 -5.56
CA GLN A 43 -4.03 -14.65 -5.57
C GLN A 43 -4.54 -15.14 -6.93
N SER A 44 -5.53 -14.45 -7.50
CA SER A 44 -6.07 -14.75 -8.82
C SER A 44 -5.00 -14.63 -9.91
N ALA A 45 -4.14 -13.61 -9.84
CA ALA A 45 -3.00 -13.46 -10.75
C ALA A 45 -2.00 -14.63 -10.65
N SER A 46 -1.72 -15.13 -9.43
CA SER A 46 -0.86 -16.31 -9.22
C SER A 46 -1.39 -17.56 -9.93
N VAL A 47 -2.71 -17.79 -9.82
CA VAL A 47 -3.41 -18.89 -10.51
C VAL A 47 -3.41 -18.69 -12.02
N LEU A 48 -3.68 -17.48 -12.49
CA LEU A 48 -3.66 -17.15 -13.91
C LEU A 48 -2.28 -17.42 -14.53
N PHE A 49 -1.20 -17.00 -13.88
CA PHE A 49 0.16 -17.27 -14.35
C PHE A 49 0.47 -18.77 -14.39
N LEU A 50 -0.06 -19.55 -13.45
CA LEU A 50 0.08 -21.01 -13.46
C LEU A 50 -0.63 -21.64 -14.66
N ILE A 51 -1.85 -21.17 -14.99
CA ILE A 51 -2.60 -21.64 -16.16
C ILE A 51 -1.85 -21.27 -17.45
N LEU A 52 -1.39 -20.02 -17.57
CA LEU A 52 -0.62 -19.57 -18.73
C LEU A 52 0.69 -20.35 -18.87
N PHE A 53 1.35 -20.70 -17.77
CA PHE A 53 2.50 -21.59 -17.77
C PHE A 53 2.16 -22.97 -18.37
N MET A 54 1.06 -23.60 -17.94
CA MET A 54 0.64 -24.90 -18.47
C MET A 54 0.31 -24.85 -19.97
N ILE A 55 -0.31 -23.78 -20.45
CA ILE A 55 -0.55 -23.60 -21.89
C ILE A 55 0.79 -23.41 -22.63
N GLN A 56 1.71 -22.63 -22.07
CA GLN A 56 3.00 -22.31 -22.67
C GLN A 56 3.93 -23.53 -22.74
N THR A 57 3.84 -24.48 -21.80
CA THR A 57 4.66 -25.71 -21.83
C THR A 57 4.31 -26.62 -23.01
N THR A 58 3.04 -26.66 -23.43
CA THR A 58 2.62 -27.44 -24.61
C THR A 58 3.28 -26.96 -25.90
N ARG A 59 3.70 -25.70 -25.97
CA ARG A 59 4.37 -25.08 -27.14
C ARG A 59 5.88 -25.27 -27.18
N ILE A 60 6.49 -25.82 -26.11
CA ILE A 60 7.95 -26.04 -26.05
C ILE A 60 8.38 -27.13 -27.04
N TRP A 61 7.55 -28.17 -27.20
CA TRP A 61 7.77 -29.29 -28.11
C TRP A 61 6.75 -29.24 -29.24
N THR A 62 7.16 -28.78 -30.42
CA THR A 62 6.33 -28.92 -31.62
C THR A 62 6.65 -30.26 -32.28
N VAL A 63 5.60 -31.05 -32.50
CA VAL A 63 5.67 -32.22 -33.40
C VAL A 63 5.77 -31.68 -34.83
N LYS A 64 6.73 -32.18 -35.59
CA LYS A 64 6.97 -31.75 -36.97
C LYS A 64 5.86 -32.36 -37.82
N GLU A 65 4.77 -31.65 -38.04
CA GLU A 65 3.75 -32.08 -38.99
C GLU A 65 4.24 -31.73 -40.40
N ASN A 66 4.21 -32.72 -41.31
CA ASN A 66 4.56 -32.53 -42.71
C ASN A 66 3.47 -31.68 -43.38
N SER A 67 3.89 -30.53 -43.92
CA SER A 67 3.35 -29.83 -45.07
C SER A 67 1.83 -29.79 -45.27
N GLN A 68 1.26 -28.58 -45.16
CA GLN A 68 0.38 -28.05 -46.20
C GLN A 68 0.39 -26.52 -46.19
N HIS A 69 0.96 -25.95 -47.26
CA HIS A 69 0.92 -24.53 -47.56
C HIS A 69 -0.52 -24.13 -47.87
N HIS A 70 -1.14 -23.32 -47.02
CA HIS A 70 -2.30 -22.53 -47.42
C HIS A 70 -1.84 -21.11 -47.74
N HIS A 71 -1.73 -20.84 -49.03
CA HIS A 71 -1.73 -19.47 -49.56
C HIS A 71 -3.10 -18.87 -49.29
N CYS A 72 -3.16 -17.86 -48.41
CA CYS A 72 -4.31 -16.98 -48.31
C CYS A 72 -3.82 -15.54 -48.53
N HIS A 73 -4.16 -15.00 -49.69
CA HIS A 73 -4.17 -13.57 -49.95
C HIS A 73 -5.13 -12.90 -48.95
N HIS A 74 -4.67 -11.89 -48.24
CA HIS A 74 -5.57 -10.88 -47.70
C HIS A 74 -4.94 -9.49 -47.83
N ASP A 75 -5.74 -8.63 -48.44
CA ASP A 75 -5.51 -7.24 -48.73
C ASP A 75 -5.24 -6.39 -47.48
N SER A 76 -4.49 -5.33 -47.75
CA SER A 76 -4.29 -4.09 -46.98
C SER A 76 -5.27 -3.81 -45.85
N HIS A 77 -4.81 -3.94 -44.60
CA HIS A 77 -5.17 -3.03 -43.50
C HIS A 77 -3.98 -2.88 -42.55
N ASP A 78 -3.43 -1.66 -42.50
CA ASP A 78 -2.42 -1.22 -41.56
C ASP A 78 -2.97 -1.20 -40.13
N HIS A 79 -2.77 -2.29 -39.40
CA HIS A 79 -2.73 -2.26 -37.94
C HIS A 79 -1.37 -2.73 -37.47
N ASN A 80 -0.57 -1.78 -37.04
CA ASN A 80 0.73 -1.97 -36.42
C ASN A 80 0.57 -2.57 -35.02
N CYS A 81 0.02 -3.78 -34.93
CA CYS A 81 0.01 -4.62 -33.74
C CYS A 81 0.97 -5.78 -33.95
N SER A 82 2.26 -5.46 -33.97
CA SER A 82 3.34 -6.44 -34.01
C SER A 82 3.48 -7.12 -32.64
N HIS A 83 2.57 -8.04 -32.33
CA HIS A 83 2.80 -9.03 -31.28
C HIS A 83 3.66 -10.15 -31.86
N ASP A 84 4.99 -9.99 -31.80
CA ASP A 84 5.95 -11.02 -32.21
C ASP A 84 5.75 -12.29 -31.37
N HIS A 85 5.14 -13.31 -31.97
CA HIS A 85 4.85 -14.60 -31.35
C HIS A 85 6.10 -15.50 -31.15
N GLY A 86 7.31 -14.97 -31.30
CA GLY A 86 8.54 -15.64 -30.83
C GLY A 86 9.20 -16.54 -31.87
N VAL A 87 9.06 -16.21 -33.15
CA VAL A 87 9.78 -16.87 -34.27
C VAL A 87 10.93 -16.03 -34.82
N SER A 88 11.05 -14.77 -34.39
CA SER A 88 12.11 -13.86 -34.82
C SER A 88 13.40 -14.03 -33.99
N PRO A 89 14.60 -13.89 -34.61
CA PRO A 89 15.89 -14.05 -33.93
C PRO A 89 16.05 -13.12 -32.73
N PHE A 90 16.94 -13.50 -31.82
CA PHE A 90 17.26 -12.72 -30.62
C PHE A 90 17.92 -11.39 -31.02
N ASN A 91 17.39 -10.28 -30.51
CA ASN A 91 17.93 -8.93 -30.77
C ASN A 91 18.12 -8.17 -29.45
N THR A 92 18.83 -7.04 -29.50
CA THR A 92 19.10 -6.20 -28.32
C THR A 92 17.83 -5.66 -27.66
N LYS A 93 16.77 -5.39 -28.44
CA LYS A 93 15.46 -4.96 -27.91
C LYS A 93 14.79 -6.05 -27.05
N LYS A 94 14.86 -7.31 -27.48
CA LYS A 94 14.35 -8.47 -26.73
C LYS A 94 15.15 -8.70 -25.46
N LEU A 95 16.48 -8.52 -25.50
CA LEU A 95 17.32 -8.59 -24.31
C LEU A 95 16.85 -7.58 -23.24
N ILE A 96 16.66 -6.32 -23.62
CA ILE A 96 16.18 -5.26 -22.71
C ILE A 96 14.80 -5.63 -22.14
N ALA A 97 13.88 -6.12 -22.96
CA ALA A 97 12.54 -6.52 -22.51
C ALA A 97 12.60 -7.67 -21.49
N TYR A 98 13.43 -8.70 -21.73
CA TYR A 98 13.62 -9.78 -20.76
C TYR A 98 14.26 -9.29 -19.46
N VAL A 99 15.24 -8.39 -19.53
CA VAL A 99 15.87 -7.81 -18.32
C VAL A 99 14.85 -7.08 -17.46
N ILE A 100 13.97 -6.27 -18.06
CA ILE A 100 12.91 -5.54 -17.33
C ILE A 100 11.97 -6.49 -16.58
N ILE A 101 11.67 -7.66 -17.14
CA ILE A 101 10.76 -8.65 -16.54
C ILE A 101 11.47 -9.54 -15.52
N VAL A 102 12.70 -9.95 -15.81
CA VAL A 102 13.49 -10.84 -14.95
C VAL A 102 14.02 -10.11 -13.72
N PHE A 103 14.30 -8.81 -13.82
CA PHE A 103 14.83 -8.03 -12.71
C PHE A 103 13.92 -8.04 -11.46
N PRO A 104 12.60 -7.70 -11.54
CA PRO A 104 11.69 -7.80 -10.41
C PRO A 104 11.57 -9.21 -9.82
N LEU A 105 11.72 -10.22 -10.67
CA LEU A 105 11.63 -11.62 -10.25
C LEU A 105 12.86 -12.01 -9.42
N VAL A 106 14.04 -11.66 -9.92
CA VAL A 106 15.32 -11.88 -9.24
C VAL A 106 15.33 -11.15 -7.89
N THR A 107 14.90 -9.89 -7.85
CA THR A 107 14.83 -9.14 -6.59
C THR A 107 13.79 -9.74 -5.64
N GLY A 108 12.62 -10.16 -6.13
CA GLY A 108 11.59 -10.79 -5.31
C GLY A 108 12.01 -12.12 -4.65
N PHE A 109 12.90 -12.90 -5.29
CA PHE A 109 13.43 -14.12 -4.69
C PHE A 109 14.65 -13.91 -3.78
N LEU A 110 15.53 -12.96 -4.13
CA LEU A 110 16.78 -12.72 -3.41
C LEU A 110 16.63 -11.81 -2.19
N LEU A 111 15.72 -10.83 -2.25
CA LEU A 111 15.58 -9.83 -1.20
C LEU A 111 14.49 -10.25 -0.19
N PRO A 112 14.76 -10.11 1.12
CA PRO A 112 13.74 -10.36 2.14
C PRO A 112 12.64 -9.29 2.07
N ALA A 113 11.41 -9.68 2.38
CA ALA A 113 10.31 -8.73 2.51
C ALA A 113 10.50 -7.89 3.79
N LYS A 114 11.03 -6.68 3.62
CA LYS A 114 11.25 -5.70 4.68
C LYS A 114 10.11 -4.69 4.71
N VAL A 115 9.69 -4.31 5.91
CA VAL A 115 8.73 -3.22 6.10
C VAL A 115 9.39 -1.85 5.89
N LEU A 116 8.58 -0.85 5.56
CA LEU A 116 9.03 0.54 5.46
C LEU A 116 9.48 1.06 6.84
N ASP A 117 10.57 1.83 6.86
CA ASP A 117 11.25 2.28 8.07
C ASP A 117 11.48 3.81 8.06
N ALA A 118 12.03 4.35 9.15
CA ALA A 118 12.32 5.78 9.33
C ALA A 118 13.14 6.39 8.18
N SER A 119 14.03 5.61 7.54
CA SER A 119 14.81 6.12 6.40
C SER A 119 13.96 6.37 5.14
N ILE A 120 12.82 5.66 5.01
CA ILE A 120 11.85 5.92 3.95
C ILE A 120 10.97 7.11 4.30
N ALA A 121 10.65 7.29 5.58
CA ALA A 121 9.89 8.44 6.07
C ALA A 121 10.60 9.75 5.76
N ASP A 122 11.89 9.83 6.11
CA ASP A 122 12.78 10.96 5.82
C ASP A 122 12.78 11.30 4.31
N LYS A 123 12.99 10.29 3.46
CA LYS A 123 12.98 10.44 2.00
C LYS A 123 11.62 10.83 1.41
N LYS A 124 10.52 10.55 2.11
CA LYS A 124 9.15 10.91 1.71
C LYS A 124 8.71 12.25 2.27
N GLY A 125 9.60 13.00 2.94
CA GLY A 125 9.34 14.35 3.42
C GLY A 125 8.79 14.42 4.85
N GLY A 126 8.93 13.33 5.64
CA GLY A 126 8.80 13.37 7.10
C GLY A 126 7.65 14.22 7.64
N LEU A 127 8.01 15.14 8.55
CA LEU A 127 7.08 16.08 9.17
C LEU A 127 6.55 17.16 8.21
N ALA A 128 7.23 17.43 7.08
CA ALA A 128 6.73 18.34 6.05
C ALA A 128 5.47 17.82 5.36
N VAL A 129 5.29 16.49 5.24
CA VAL A 129 4.02 15.90 4.79
C VAL A 129 2.90 16.19 5.78
N LEU A 130 3.18 16.10 7.08
CA LEU A 130 2.19 16.33 8.14
C LEU A 130 1.75 17.81 8.18
N THR A 131 2.67 18.76 7.97
CA THR A 131 2.34 20.20 7.90
C THR A 131 1.61 20.58 6.60
N ASN A 132 1.94 19.95 5.47
CA ASN A 132 1.30 20.22 4.18
C ASN A 132 -0.13 19.65 4.12
N GLN A 133 -0.38 18.48 4.73
CA GLN A 133 -1.72 17.90 4.82
C GLN A 133 -2.72 18.81 5.54
N LYS A 134 -2.29 19.52 6.60
CA LYS A 134 -3.13 20.51 7.29
C LYS A 134 -3.39 21.74 6.41
N SER A 135 -2.37 22.19 5.67
CA SER A 135 -2.46 23.38 4.80
C SER A 135 -3.31 23.18 3.54
N GLU A 136 -3.44 21.95 3.03
CA GLU A 136 -4.35 21.63 1.93
C GLU A 136 -5.81 21.53 2.42
N LYS A 137 -6.05 20.89 3.58
CA LYS A 137 -7.41 20.79 4.17
C LYS A 137 -8.01 22.14 4.57
N GLU A 138 -7.20 23.09 5.06
CA GLU A 138 -7.68 24.46 5.37
C GLU A 138 -8.08 25.28 4.12
N LYS A 139 -7.63 24.90 2.91
CA LYS A 139 -8.00 25.61 1.67
C LYS A 139 -9.33 25.13 1.08
N ASP A 140 -9.77 23.92 1.40
CA ASP A 140 -11.05 23.34 0.92
C ASP A 140 -12.26 23.75 1.77
N GLU A 141 -12.06 24.49 2.88
CA GLU A 141 -13.14 24.99 3.76
C GLU A 141 -13.75 26.36 3.33
N LYS A 142 -13.50 26.84 2.10
CA LYS A 142 -14.27 27.96 1.54
C LYS A 142 -15.49 27.43 0.78
N PRO A 143 -16.73 27.89 1.08
CA PRO A 143 -17.91 27.35 0.44
C PRO A 143 -17.97 27.80 -1.01
N ALA A 144 -17.72 26.87 -1.94
CA ALA A 144 -18.03 27.02 -3.35
C ALA A 144 -19.34 26.28 -3.70
N PRO A 145 -20.15 26.83 -4.61
CA PRO A 145 -21.58 26.55 -4.68
C PRO A 145 -21.89 25.18 -5.29
N ASN A 146 -23.03 24.67 -4.85
CA ASN A 146 -23.72 23.49 -5.34
C ASN A 146 -23.69 23.40 -6.88
N ASN A 147 -22.99 22.41 -7.42
CA ASN A 147 -23.18 21.96 -8.80
C ASN A 147 -22.91 20.45 -8.88
N SER A 148 -23.99 19.70 -8.69
CA SER A 148 -24.09 18.28 -8.96
C SER A 148 -23.98 18.04 -10.47
N GLN A 149 -22.84 17.56 -10.94
CA GLN A 149 -22.75 16.77 -12.17
C GLN A 149 -21.79 15.60 -11.92
N GLN A 150 -22.37 14.47 -11.51
CA GLN A 150 -21.76 13.15 -11.47
C GLN A 150 -21.74 12.59 -12.90
N GLU A 151 -20.56 12.27 -13.41
CA GLU A 151 -20.42 11.30 -14.50
C GLU A 151 -20.15 9.93 -13.86
N ASP A 152 -21.12 9.03 -13.99
CA ASP A 152 -21.03 7.63 -13.54
C ASP A 152 -20.19 6.79 -14.51
N PRO A 153 -19.35 5.85 -14.02
CA PRO A 153 -19.06 4.63 -14.74
C PRO A 153 -20.02 3.53 -14.27
N VAL A 154 -20.89 3.11 -15.17
CA VAL A 154 -21.70 1.88 -15.05
C VAL A 154 -20.77 0.68 -14.97
N ILE A 155 -20.76 -0.05 -13.85
CA ILE A 155 -20.22 -1.41 -13.78
C ILE A 155 -21.39 -2.36 -13.56
N ASN A 156 -21.70 -3.12 -14.61
CA ASN A 156 -22.63 -4.24 -14.59
C ASN A 156 -22.15 -5.29 -13.58
N GLY A 157 -23.04 -5.69 -12.68
CA GLY A 157 -22.78 -6.72 -11.70
C GLY A 157 -22.66 -8.09 -12.35
N ASP A 158 -21.52 -8.73 -12.12
CA ASP A 158 -21.47 -10.19 -12.04
C ASP A 158 -20.36 -10.62 -11.06
N LEU A 159 -20.82 -11.24 -9.97
CA LEU A 159 -20.12 -12.19 -9.10
C LEU A 159 -18.66 -11.88 -8.75
N VAL A 160 -18.44 -10.83 -7.95
CA VAL A 160 -17.24 -10.72 -7.10
C VAL A 160 -17.68 -11.03 -5.68
N ASP A 161 -17.09 -12.08 -5.09
CA ASP A 161 -17.30 -12.51 -3.72
C ASP A 161 -16.95 -11.36 -2.74
N LEU A 162 -18.00 -10.67 -2.29
CA LEU A 162 -17.96 -9.45 -1.48
C LEU A 162 -17.58 -9.67 -0.01
N SER A 163 -17.46 -10.93 0.42
CA SER A 163 -17.27 -11.30 1.83
C SER A 163 -15.92 -10.86 2.42
N ARG A 164 -14.91 -10.60 1.58
CA ARG A 164 -13.60 -10.04 2.00
C ARG A 164 -13.49 -8.53 1.86
N LEU A 165 -14.43 -7.88 1.19
CA LEU A 165 -14.54 -6.41 1.14
C LEU A 165 -15.27 -5.87 2.38
N GLU A 166 -15.91 -6.73 3.17
CA GLU A 166 -16.73 -6.32 4.32
C GLU A 166 -15.93 -5.93 5.56
N GLU A 167 -14.64 -6.28 5.67
CA GLU A 167 -13.92 -6.14 6.95
C GLU A 167 -13.58 -4.69 7.33
N LEU A 168 -13.54 -3.74 6.37
CA LEU A 168 -13.27 -2.30 6.62
C LEU A 168 -14.15 -1.36 5.77
N VAL A 169 -15.33 -1.83 5.37
CA VAL A 169 -16.29 -1.00 4.64
C VAL A 169 -17.43 -0.59 5.57
N TYR A 170 -17.38 0.66 6.02
CA TYR A 170 -18.37 1.25 6.90
C TYR A 170 -19.54 1.80 6.08
N THR A 171 -20.76 1.61 6.57
CA THR A 171 -21.90 2.46 6.18
C THR A 171 -21.69 3.88 6.72
N LYS A 172 -22.38 4.85 6.14
CA LYS A 172 -22.32 6.23 6.61
C LYS A 172 -22.73 6.36 8.09
N ASP A 173 -23.70 5.56 8.54
CA ASP A 173 -24.15 5.57 9.92
C ASP A 173 -23.13 4.95 10.88
N GLU A 174 -22.48 3.84 10.49
CA GLU A 174 -21.40 3.24 11.29
C GLU A 174 -20.18 4.18 11.38
N TYR A 175 -19.83 4.87 10.29
CA TYR A 175 -18.81 5.92 10.32
C TYR A 175 -19.18 7.02 11.31
N ASN A 176 -20.41 7.52 11.26
CA ASN A 176 -20.87 8.55 12.18
C ASN A 176 -20.85 8.08 13.64
N GLN A 177 -21.23 6.82 13.91
CA GLN A 177 -21.13 6.23 15.25
C GLN A 177 -19.68 6.12 15.73
N LEU A 178 -18.76 5.75 14.84
CA LEU A 178 -17.33 5.69 15.12
C LEU A 178 -16.78 7.06 15.54
N ILE A 179 -17.16 8.13 14.83
CA ILE A 179 -16.76 9.51 15.18
C ILE A 179 -17.43 9.98 16.47
N GLN A 180 -18.71 9.68 16.68
CA GLN A 180 -19.38 10.01 17.95
C GLN A 180 -18.73 9.31 19.14
N HIS A 181 -18.35 8.04 18.98
CA HIS A 181 -17.62 7.30 20.01
C HIS A 181 -16.26 7.96 20.32
N LEU A 182 -15.51 8.35 19.28
CA LEU A 182 -14.27 9.11 19.44
C LEU A 182 -14.50 10.39 20.27
N LEU A 183 -15.54 11.17 19.95
CA LEU A 183 -15.84 12.43 20.64
C LEU A 183 -16.26 12.25 22.11
N GLN A 184 -16.93 11.13 22.44
CA GLN A 184 -17.42 10.87 23.79
C GLN A 184 -16.42 10.11 24.67
N SER A 185 -15.46 9.40 24.06
CA SER A 185 -14.47 8.62 24.80
C SER A 185 -13.49 9.49 25.59
N SER A 186 -13.27 9.13 26.86
CA SER A 186 -12.26 9.78 27.71
C SER A 186 -10.82 9.37 27.35
N THR A 187 -10.66 8.14 26.85
CA THR A 187 -9.38 7.59 26.41
C THR A 187 -9.51 7.14 24.96
N ILE A 188 -8.70 7.75 24.10
CA ILE A 188 -8.65 7.49 22.66
C ILE A 188 -7.70 6.32 22.41
N LYS A 189 -8.24 5.18 21.99
CA LYS A 189 -7.43 4.00 21.64
C LYS A 189 -7.25 3.91 20.15
N MET A 190 -6.05 4.15 19.66
CA MET A 190 -5.68 4.11 18.25
C MET A 190 -5.33 2.67 17.83
N ASN A 191 -6.34 1.85 17.54
CA ASN A 191 -6.11 0.51 16.97
C ASN A 191 -5.80 0.58 15.47
N ASP A 192 -5.33 -0.53 14.89
CA ASP A 192 -4.79 -0.58 13.52
C ASP A 192 -5.84 -0.20 12.45
N ASP A 193 -7.12 -0.54 12.67
CA ASP A 193 -8.22 -0.32 11.71
C ASP A 193 -8.69 1.15 11.66
N ILE A 194 -8.71 1.81 12.82
CA ILE A 194 -9.30 3.15 12.98
C ILE A 194 -8.24 4.26 13.12
N PHE A 195 -6.96 3.89 13.20
CA PHE A 195 -5.87 4.84 13.44
C PHE A 195 -5.90 5.99 12.45
N SER A 196 -6.01 5.68 11.16
CA SER A 196 -5.96 6.67 10.06
C SER A 196 -7.10 7.67 10.20
N THR A 197 -8.32 7.19 10.43
CA THR A 197 -9.51 8.01 10.64
C THR A 197 -9.41 8.88 11.89
N TYR A 198 -9.02 8.31 13.03
CA TYR A 198 -8.90 9.09 14.26
C TYR A 198 -7.78 10.13 14.16
N TYR A 199 -6.68 9.77 13.51
CA TYR A 199 -5.60 10.70 13.22
C TYR A 199 -6.10 11.89 12.39
N ASP A 200 -6.86 11.64 11.33
CA ASP A 200 -7.45 12.69 10.48
C ASP A 200 -8.39 13.62 11.26
N GLU A 201 -9.26 13.07 12.10
CA GLU A 201 -10.20 13.84 12.93
C GLU A 201 -9.47 14.69 13.98
N ILE A 202 -8.43 14.14 14.62
CA ILE A 202 -7.60 14.88 15.59
C ILE A 202 -6.84 16.01 14.91
N GLN A 203 -6.26 15.78 13.72
CA GLN A 203 -5.55 16.82 12.96
C GLN A 203 -6.49 17.95 12.52
N THR A 204 -7.75 17.62 12.23
CA THR A 204 -8.75 18.58 11.77
C THR A 204 -9.16 19.55 12.89
N ASP A 205 -9.32 19.07 14.12
CA ASP A 205 -9.71 19.92 15.26
C ASP A 205 -9.03 19.49 16.55
N ILE A 206 -7.74 19.85 16.68
CA ILE A 206 -6.89 19.40 17.79
C ILE A 206 -7.43 19.85 19.14
N GLU A 207 -8.02 21.05 19.21
CA GLU A 207 -8.54 21.64 20.45
C GLU A 207 -9.70 20.82 21.05
N LYS A 208 -10.52 20.14 20.23
CA LYS A 208 -11.52 19.18 20.75
C LYS A 208 -10.90 18.02 21.50
N PHE A 209 -9.66 17.62 21.18
CA PHE A 209 -9.01 16.44 21.72
C PHE A 209 -7.97 16.74 22.80
N LYS A 210 -7.60 18.01 22.95
CA LYS A 210 -6.66 18.48 23.96
C LYS A 210 -7.05 18.05 25.37
N GLY A 211 -6.06 17.58 26.13
CA GLY A 211 -6.22 17.09 27.49
C GLY A 211 -6.77 15.66 27.61
N ARG A 212 -7.15 15.00 26.50
CA ARG A 212 -7.61 13.60 26.54
C ARG A 212 -6.44 12.64 26.54
N GLU A 213 -6.66 11.48 27.18
CA GLU A 213 -5.70 10.39 27.13
C GLU A 213 -5.73 9.70 25.77
N ILE A 214 -4.56 9.32 25.26
CA ILE A 214 -4.40 8.59 24.01
C ILE A 214 -3.47 7.40 24.21
N GLU A 215 -3.83 6.26 23.62
CA GLU A 215 -3.03 5.02 23.59
C GLU A 215 -2.80 4.61 22.14
N LEU A 216 -1.53 4.46 21.75
CA LEU A 216 -1.17 4.07 20.38
C LEU A 216 0.17 3.34 20.28
N LYS A 217 0.37 2.69 19.15
CA LYS A 217 1.61 2.00 18.79
C LYS A 217 2.22 2.67 17.56
N GLY A 218 3.53 2.75 17.51
CA GLY A 218 4.24 3.26 16.34
C GLY A 218 5.73 2.95 16.42
N PHE A 219 6.44 3.22 15.33
CA PHE A 219 7.89 3.23 15.32
C PHE A 219 8.43 4.63 15.58
N VAL A 220 9.59 4.69 16.22
CA VAL A 220 10.31 5.95 16.45
C VAL A 220 10.88 6.47 15.13
N TYR A 221 10.51 7.69 14.78
CA TYR A 221 11.06 8.49 13.70
C TYR A 221 11.63 9.79 14.27
N LYS A 222 12.86 10.17 13.88
CA LYS A 222 13.49 11.40 14.34
C LYS A 222 13.55 12.39 13.18
N GLU A 223 12.94 13.55 13.36
CA GLU A 223 12.96 14.64 12.40
C GLU A 223 13.94 15.72 12.86
N GLU A 224 14.64 16.35 11.92
CA GLU A 224 15.45 17.53 12.22
C GLU A 224 14.57 18.70 12.69
N GLY A 225 15.03 19.43 13.71
CA GLY A 225 14.33 20.59 14.26
C GLY A 225 13.37 20.28 15.41
N LEU A 226 13.21 19.02 15.82
CA LEU A 226 12.53 18.66 17.07
C LEU A 226 13.46 18.83 18.28
N GLU A 227 12.88 19.08 19.44
CA GLU A 227 13.60 19.15 20.73
C GLU A 227 14.17 17.78 21.14
N GLN A 228 15.14 17.76 22.06
CA GLN A 228 15.84 16.53 22.46
C GLN A 228 14.95 15.50 23.16
N ASP A 229 13.88 15.95 23.78
CA ASP A 229 12.84 15.14 24.42
C ASP A 229 11.66 14.86 23.47
N GLN A 230 11.78 15.19 22.19
CA GLN A 230 10.76 14.97 21.18
C GLN A 230 11.20 13.95 20.11
N LEU A 231 10.24 13.20 19.63
CA LEU A 231 10.33 12.33 18.46
C LEU A 231 8.97 12.27 17.78
N VAL A 232 8.90 11.72 16.58
CA VAL A 232 7.61 11.39 15.96
C VAL A 232 7.32 9.92 16.18
N LEU A 233 6.17 9.61 16.76
CA LEU A 233 5.68 8.24 16.86
C LEU A 233 4.79 7.97 15.64
N SER A 234 5.29 7.12 14.75
CA SER A 234 4.80 7.07 13.37
C SER A 234 4.37 5.69 12.93
N ARG A 235 3.52 5.67 11.90
CA ARG A 235 3.11 4.50 11.12
C ARG A 235 2.98 4.88 9.65
N PHE A 236 3.15 3.90 8.76
CA PHE A 236 2.89 4.11 7.33
C PHE A 236 1.41 3.82 7.01
N LEU A 237 0.77 4.74 6.29
CA LEU A 237 -0.54 4.60 5.69
C LEU A 237 -0.37 4.16 4.23
N ILE A 238 -1.09 3.11 3.82
CA ILE A 238 -1.06 2.57 2.45
C ILE A 238 -2.49 2.54 1.91
N THR A 239 -2.69 3.03 0.68
CA THR A 239 -4.00 2.93 0.03
C THR A 239 -4.07 1.70 -0.84
N HIS A 240 -3.09 1.48 -1.72
CA HIS A 240 -3.04 0.35 -2.65
C HIS A 240 -1.78 -0.51 -2.46
N CYS A 241 -0.60 0.11 -2.34
CA CYS A 241 0.67 -0.60 -2.25
C CYS A 241 1.80 0.24 -1.65
N VAL A 242 2.91 -0.38 -1.26
CA VAL A 242 4.05 0.34 -0.65
C VAL A 242 4.60 1.52 -1.45
N ALA A 243 4.34 1.60 -2.77
CA ALA A 243 4.72 2.75 -3.58
C ALA A 243 3.94 4.02 -3.20
N ASP A 244 2.66 3.88 -2.83
CA ASP A 244 1.79 4.99 -2.42
C ASP A 244 1.84 5.30 -0.92
N ALA A 245 2.70 4.61 -0.16
CA ALA A 245 2.80 4.78 1.28
C ALA A 245 3.10 6.24 1.67
N SER A 246 2.35 6.74 2.65
CA SER A 246 2.59 8.00 3.34
C SER A 246 2.86 7.76 4.83
N ILE A 247 3.57 8.67 5.48
CA ILE A 247 3.80 8.61 6.93
C ILE A 247 2.73 9.43 7.65
N ILE A 248 2.16 8.86 8.71
CA ILE A 248 1.31 9.57 9.66
C ILE A 248 1.81 9.31 11.08
N GLY A 249 1.60 10.27 11.98
CA GLY A 249 2.08 10.15 13.35
C GLY A 249 1.99 11.44 14.14
N PHE A 250 2.31 11.34 15.42
CA PHE A 250 2.25 12.46 16.35
C PHE A 250 3.64 12.82 16.82
N ILE A 251 3.93 14.12 16.93
CA ILE A 251 5.05 14.56 17.75
C ILE A 251 4.76 14.05 19.16
N SER A 252 5.76 13.47 19.80
CA SER A 252 5.63 12.81 21.09
C SER A 252 6.78 13.26 21.98
N GLU A 253 6.43 13.77 23.15
CA GLU A 253 7.35 14.30 24.15
C GLU A 253 7.55 13.28 25.28
N LEU A 254 8.80 12.93 25.55
CA LEU A 254 9.22 12.04 26.61
C LEU A 254 10.70 12.28 26.98
N PRO A 255 11.08 12.23 28.28
CA PRO A 255 12.45 12.50 28.72
C PRO A 255 13.51 11.61 28.04
N GLU A 256 13.17 10.36 27.70
CA GLU A 256 14.10 9.41 27.12
C GLU A 256 14.16 9.46 25.57
N ALA A 257 13.52 10.42 24.90
CA ALA A 257 13.37 10.44 23.43
C ALA A 257 14.72 10.34 22.69
N SER A 258 15.71 11.11 23.15
CA SER A 258 17.08 11.08 22.61
C SER A 258 17.73 9.69 22.66
N SER A 259 17.43 8.90 23.70
CA SER A 259 18.00 7.56 23.89
C SER A 259 17.34 6.49 23.01
N LEU A 260 16.12 6.73 22.54
CA LEU A 260 15.40 5.81 21.67
C LEU A 260 16.03 5.82 20.27
N LYS A 261 16.27 4.62 19.73
CA LYS A 261 16.77 4.45 18.37
C LYS A 261 15.62 4.50 17.38
N GLU A 262 15.87 5.06 16.21
CA GLU A 262 14.93 4.96 15.09
C GLU A 262 14.51 3.52 14.81
N ASN A 263 13.31 3.34 14.26
CA ASN A 263 12.70 2.04 13.96
C ASN A 263 12.36 1.19 15.18
N THR A 264 12.55 1.72 16.40
CA THR A 264 12.09 1.03 17.61
C THR A 264 10.59 1.16 17.71
N TRP A 265 9.89 0.03 17.76
CA TRP A 265 8.47 0.00 18.03
C TRP A 265 8.19 0.17 19.53
N ILE A 266 7.31 1.12 19.84
CA ILE A 266 6.87 1.38 21.21
C ILE A 266 5.33 1.46 21.25
N GLU A 267 4.77 1.01 22.36
CA GLU A 267 3.38 1.25 22.75
C GLU A 267 3.40 2.33 23.84
N VAL A 268 2.61 3.39 23.65
CA VAL A 268 2.62 4.57 24.51
C VAL A 268 1.23 4.88 25.02
N LYS A 269 1.18 5.48 26.20
CA LYS A 269 0.04 6.22 26.72
C LYS A 269 0.48 7.62 27.07
N GLY A 270 -0.36 8.60 26.78
CA GLY A 270 -0.06 9.99 27.04
C GLY A 270 -1.30 10.86 26.99
N VAL A 271 -1.07 12.16 27.06
CA VAL A 271 -2.12 13.18 26.98
C VAL A 271 -1.89 14.02 25.73
N LEU A 272 -2.97 14.25 24.96
CA LEU A 272 -2.92 15.12 23.80
C LEU A 272 -2.80 16.58 24.22
N ASP A 273 -1.94 17.32 23.53
CA ASP A 273 -1.77 18.76 23.64
C ASP A 273 -1.49 19.36 22.25
N THR A 274 -1.31 20.66 22.18
CA THR A 274 -0.91 21.37 20.97
C THR A 274 0.53 21.84 21.04
N THR A 275 1.23 21.78 19.91
CA THR A 275 2.55 22.38 19.72
C THR A 275 2.60 23.16 18.41
N ASN A 276 3.59 24.05 18.28
CA ASN A 276 3.86 24.73 17.02
C ASN A 276 5.19 24.21 16.44
N PHE A 277 5.16 23.76 15.19
CA PHE A 277 6.34 23.36 14.45
C PHE A 277 6.35 24.08 13.11
N ASN A 278 7.42 24.83 12.83
CA ASN A 278 7.57 25.62 11.59
C ASN A 278 6.37 26.54 11.26
N GLY A 279 5.71 27.09 12.28
CA GLY A 279 4.54 27.96 12.12
C GLY A 279 3.21 27.22 11.95
N THR A 280 3.21 25.88 11.91
CA THR A 280 2.00 25.05 11.87
C THR A 280 1.69 24.50 13.25
N GLU A 281 0.45 24.66 13.68
CA GLU A 281 -0.04 24.01 14.90
C GLU A 281 -0.29 22.52 14.64
N LEU A 282 0.32 21.65 15.45
CA LEU A 282 0.24 20.20 15.33
C LEU A 282 -0.13 19.56 16.68
N PRO A 283 -0.80 18.39 16.67
CA PRO A 283 -1.02 17.63 17.89
C PRO A 283 0.30 17.05 18.41
N ILE A 284 0.54 17.19 19.70
CA ILE A 284 1.65 16.55 20.42
C ILE A 284 1.10 15.63 21.50
N ILE A 285 1.79 14.52 21.76
CA ILE A 285 1.48 13.61 22.85
C ILE A 285 2.52 13.75 23.95
N LYS A 286 2.09 14.18 25.13
CA LYS A 286 2.91 14.15 26.34
C LYS A 286 2.84 12.74 26.91
N ILE A 287 3.87 11.92 26.67
CA ILE A 287 3.86 10.51 27.03
C ILE A 287 4.01 10.37 28.55
N THR A 288 3.07 9.64 29.16
CA THR A 288 3.09 9.32 30.59
C THR A 288 3.69 7.95 30.85
N THR A 289 3.43 6.97 29.99
CA THR A 289 4.02 5.63 30.06
C THR A 289 4.29 5.08 28.68
N TRP A 290 5.38 4.34 28.54
CA TRP A 290 5.68 3.64 27.30
C TRP A 290 6.36 2.31 27.58
N LYS A 291 6.29 1.40 26.61
CA LYS A 291 7.06 0.15 26.62
C LYS A 291 7.50 -0.19 25.21
N LYS A 292 8.69 -0.79 25.10
CA LYS A 292 9.17 -1.37 23.86
C LYS A 292 8.34 -2.60 23.51
N ILE A 293 7.93 -2.70 22.24
CA ILE A 293 7.23 -3.85 21.69
C ILE A 293 8.00 -4.38 20.48
N ASN A 294 7.66 -5.60 20.05
CA ASN A 294 8.09 -6.08 18.75
C ASN A 294 7.27 -5.40 17.66
N GLU A 295 7.81 -5.36 16.44
CA GLU A 295 7.06 -4.96 15.25
C GLU A 295 5.71 -5.69 15.20
N PRO A 296 4.58 -4.96 15.10
CA PRO A 296 3.26 -5.56 14.99
C PRO A 296 3.16 -6.43 13.74
N LYS A 297 2.27 -7.44 13.78
CA LYS A 297 1.98 -8.28 12.61
C LYS A 297 1.50 -7.47 11.41
N GLU A 298 0.71 -6.44 11.69
CA GLU A 298 0.27 -5.44 10.72
C GLU A 298 1.08 -4.18 11.00
N PRO A 299 2.16 -3.91 10.26
CA PRO A 299 3.01 -2.73 10.46
C PRO A 299 2.38 -1.48 9.85
N TYR A 300 1.53 -1.64 8.84
CA TYR A 300 0.89 -0.55 8.10
C TYR A 300 -0.55 -0.32 8.53
N LEU A 301 -1.03 0.88 8.21
CA LEU A 301 -2.40 1.31 8.40
C LEU A 301 -3.07 1.45 7.03
N TYR A 302 -4.39 1.32 7.01
CA TYR A 302 -5.19 1.42 5.79
C TYR A 302 -6.35 2.41 6.01
N PRO A 303 -6.77 3.15 4.98
CA PRO A 303 -7.94 4.01 5.09
C PRO A 303 -9.22 3.17 5.10
N ILE A 304 -10.18 3.56 5.94
CA ILE A 304 -11.50 2.94 5.91
C ILE A 304 -12.27 3.36 4.66
N SER A 305 -13.07 2.44 4.11
CA SER A 305 -13.92 2.73 2.95
C SER A 305 -15.34 3.01 3.44
N VAL A 306 -15.97 4.11 3.00
CA VAL A 306 -17.37 4.41 3.34
C VAL A 306 -18.27 4.16 2.14
N LYS A 307 -19.31 3.34 2.31
CA LYS A 307 -20.35 3.13 1.27
C LYS A 307 -21.18 4.40 1.12
N ILE A 308 -21.19 4.95 -0.08
CA ILE A 308 -22.11 6.01 -0.48
C ILE A 308 -23.29 5.30 -1.15
N LEU A 309 -24.39 5.14 -0.39
CA LEU A 309 -25.69 4.70 -0.91
C LEU A 309 -26.59 5.92 -1.09
#